data_AF-A0A938KTD8-F1
#
_entry.id   AF-A0A938KTD8-F1
#
_cell.length_a   1.000
_cell.length_b   1.000
_cell.length_c   1.000
_cell.angle_alpha   90.00
_cell.angle_beta   90.00
_cell.angle_gamma   90.00
#
_symmetry.space_group_name_H-M   'P 1'
#
loop_
_entity.id
_entity.type
_entity.pdbx_description
1 polymer ?
#
loop_
_entity_poly.entity_id
_entity_poly.type
_entity_poly.pdbx_seq_one_letter_code
_entity_poly.pdbx_strand_id
1 'polypeptide(L)'
;MTQSEALALLDLDENKDLAEQLEFVFFEHKQKIYRQLDQILLFPKCISALKNLAKSAETLKLPFKYEQLKVLNDLPSAAGQTLVAQYNLLQQAKIKAAHLLYNSSSPQNAWEILLAYQLILSKSLTFWSEANVASSEIKLSQQFDPLSILTELKDLERKGICHLNELNEQNTPPSLKEWISWNKALQAKIS
;
A
#
# COMPACT_ATOMS: atom_id res chain seq x y z
N MET A 1 -19.55 14.51 -16.57
CA MET A 1 -20.33 13.90 -15.48
C MET A 1 -21.44 14.86 -15.15
N THR A 2 -22.67 14.42 -15.32
CA THR A 2 -23.88 15.16 -14.93
C THR A 2 -24.26 14.82 -13.49
N GLN A 3 -25.21 15.57 -12.91
CA GLN A 3 -25.72 15.30 -11.57
C GLN A 3 -26.34 13.90 -11.45
N SER A 4 -27.16 13.50 -12.44
CA SER A 4 -27.78 12.17 -12.48
C SER A 4 -26.73 11.05 -12.61
N GLU A 5 -25.69 11.26 -13.42
CA GLU A 5 -24.57 10.32 -13.51
C GLU A 5 -23.81 10.19 -12.17
N ALA A 6 -23.62 11.29 -11.44
CA ALA A 6 -22.94 11.29 -10.14
C ALA A 6 -23.74 10.53 -9.07
N LEU A 7 -25.07 10.73 -9.03
CA LEU A 7 -25.98 10.00 -8.13
C LEU A 7 -25.96 8.50 -8.44
N ALA A 8 -26.10 8.12 -9.72
CA ALA A 8 -26.11 6.73 -10.14
C ALA A 8 -24.76 6.01 -9.91
N LEU A 9 -23.64 6.71 -10.13
CA LEU A 9 -22.29 6.14 -9.96
C LEU A 9 -22.01 5.77 -8.50
N LEU A 10 -22.52 6.55 -7.56
CA LEU A 10 -22.29 6.40 -6.13
C LEU A 10 -23.49 5.77 -5.38
N ASP A 11 -24.53 5.38 -6.12
CA ASP A 11 -25.78 4.82 -5.58
C ASP A 11 -26.43 5.70 -4.50
N LEU A 12 -26.54 7.01 -4.80
CA LEU A 12 -27.06 8.02 -3.87
C LEU A 12 -28.55 8.30 -4.12
N ASP A 13 -29.29 8.45 -3.03
CA ASP A 13 -30.70 8.86 -3.03
C ASP A 13 -30.80 10.39 -2.85
N GLU A 14 -31.34 11.08 -3.86
CA GLU A 14 -31.54 12.53 -3.84
C GLU A 14 -32.55 13.01 -2.79
N ASN A 15 -33.39 12.12 -2.26
CA ASN A 15 -34.38 12.44 -1.23
C ASN A 15 -33.81 12.39 0.19
N LYS A 16 -32.54 12.00 0.34
CA LYS A 16 -31.84 11.91 1.63
C LYS A 16 -30.70 12.93 1.68
N ASP A 17 -30.09 13.06 2.86
CA ASP A 17 -28.92 13.93 3.02
C ASP A 17 -27.75 13.42 2.15
N LEU A 18 -27.46 14.14 1.07
CA LEU A 18 -26.38 13.78 0.14
C LEU A 18 -25.00 13.94 0.78
N ALA A 19 -24.83 14.86 1.73
CA ALA A 19 -23.54 15.05 2.41
C ALA A 19 -23.24 13.84 3.31
N GLU A 20 -24.21 13.39 4.10
CA GLU A 20 -24.07 12.20 4.93
C GLU A 20 -23.80 10.94 4.09
N GLN A 21 -24.52 10.77 2.97
CA GLN A 21 -24.30 9.63 2.08
C GLN A 21 -22.90 9.66 1.43
N LEU A 22 -22.42 10.83 1.01
CA LEU A 22 -21.06 10.97 0.45
C LEU A 22 -19.98 10.65 1.49
N GLU A 23 -20.16 11.09 2.73
CA GLU A 23 -19.26 10.75 3.84
C GLU A 23 -19.25 9.24 4.11
N PHE A 24 -20.42 8.60 4.07
CA PHE A 24 -20.54 7.15 4.24
C PHE A 24 -19.84 6.38 3.10
N VAL A 25 -20.08 6.77 1.84
CA VAL A 25 -19.39 6.19 0.68
C VAL A 25 -17.87 6.34 0.81
N PHE A 26 -17.40 7.53 1.24
CA PHE A 26 -15.98 7.73 1.47
C PHE A 26 -15.43 6.83 2.60
N PHE A 27 -16.17 6.70 3.70
CA PHE A 27 -15.81 5.83 4.81
C PHE A 27 -15.65 4.38 4.36
N GLU A 28 -16.60 3.84 3.58
CA GLU A 28 -16.53 2.49 3.02
C GLU A 28 -15.30 2.30 2.12
N HIS A 29 -15.00 3.29 1.27
CA HIS A 29 -13.77 3.27 0.47
C HIS A 29 -12.50 3.25 1.33
N LYS A 30 -12.42 4.08 2.38
CA LYS A 30 -11.29 4.09 3.32
C LYS A 30 -11.10 2.74 3.99
N GLN A 31 -12.17 2.13 4.52
CA GLN A 31 -12.13 0.83 5.16
C GLN A 31 -11.62 -0.26 4.22
N LYS A 32 -12.10 -0.26 2.98
CA LYS A 32 -11.66 -1.20 1.94
C LYS A 32 -10.18 -1.03 1.63
N ILE A 33 -9.72 0.20 1.44
CA ILE A 33 -8.31 0.51 1.17
C ILE A 33 -7.43 0.06 2.34
N TYR A 34 -7.83 0.39 3.58
CA TYR A 34 -7.09 0.03 4.80
C TYR A 34 -6.83 -1.47 4.89
N ARG A 35 -7.85 -2.30 4.63
CA ARG A 35 -7.74 -3.77 4.63
C ARG A 35 -6.87 -4.33 3.50
N GLN A 36 -6.62 -3.53 2.46
CA GLN A 36 -5.96 -3.93 1.22
C GLN A 36 -4.59 -3.25 1.04
N LEU A 37 -4.01 -2.66 2.11
CA LEU A 37 -2.76 -1.92 1.99
C LEU A 37 -1.58 -2.74 1.44
N ASP A 38 -1.53 -4.05 1.69
CA ASP A 38 -0.48 -4.91 1.13
C ASP A 38 -0.76 -5.35 -0.32
N GLN A 39 -1.96 -5.08 -0.85
CA GLN A 39 -2.41 -5.52 -2.15
C GLN A 39 -2.20 -4.43 -3.20
N ILE A 40 -0.92 -4.12 -3.49
CA ILE A 40 -0.52 -3.03 -4.41
C ILE A 40 -1.22 -3.11 -5.78
N LEU A 41 -1.52 -4.32 -6.28
CA LEU A 41 -2.21 -4.53 -7.56
C LEU A 41 -3.66 -3.99 -7.57
N LEU A 42 -4.26 -3.77 -6.41
CA LEU A 42 -5.59 -3.16 -6.29
C LEU A 42 -5.56 -1.63 -6.25
N PHE A 43 -4.39 -1.02 -6.07
CA PHE A 43 -4.28 0.43 -5.93
C PHE A 43 -4.85 1.20 -7.13
N PRO A 44 -4.63 0.80 -8.40
CA PRO A 44 -5.24 1.50 -9.53
C PRO A 44 -6.77 1.58 -9.44
N LYS A 45 -7.42 0.49 -8.99
CA LYS A 45 -8.88 0.44 -8.78
C LYS A 45 -9.31 1.36 -7.63
N CYS A 46 -8.58 1.34 -6.50
CA CYS A 46 -8.84 2.21 -5.37
C CYS A 46 -8.68 3.69 -5.73
N ILE A 47 -7.62 4.04 -6.46
CA ILE A 47 -7.35 5.40 -6.92
C ILE A 47 -8.47 5.89 -7.85
N SER A 48 -8.90 5.05 -8.80
CA SER A 48 -10.02 5.38 -9.69
C SER A 48 -11.31 5.65 -8.91
N ALA A 49 -11.62 4.82 -7.91
CA ALA A 49 -12.79 5.02 -7.05
C ALA A 49 -12.73 6.34 -6.26
N LEU A 50 -11.58 6.68 -5.66
CA LEU A 50 -11.39 7.95 -4.94
C LEU A 50 -11.53 9.17 -5.86
N LYS A 51 -10.98 9.11 -7.08
CA LYS A 51 -11.11 10.18 -8.08
C LYS A 51 -12.55 10.36 -8.53
N ASN A 52 -13.25 9.26 -8.77
CA ASN A 52 -14.66 9.30 -9.16
C ASN A 52 -15.52 9.89 -8.03
N LEU A 53 -15.27 9.48 -6.78
CA LEU A 53 -15.93 10.05 -5.61
C LEU A 53 -15.71 11.56 -5.48
N ALA A 54 -14.46 12.04 -5.59
CA ALA A 54 -14.15 13.47 -5.53
C ALA A 54 -14.90 14.24 -6.63
N LYS A 55 -14.85 13.74 -7.87
CA LYS A 55 -15.51 14.37 -9.02
C LYS A 55 -17.04 14.36 -8.90
N SER A 56 -17.62 13.30 -8.34
CA SER A 56 -19.07 13.22 -8.08
C SER A 56 -19.48 14.23 -7.02
N ALA A 57 -18.71 14.34 -5.93
CA ALA A 57 -18.95 15.32 -4.87
C ALA A 57 -18.88 16.77 -5.39
N GLU A 58 -17.91 17.09 -6.24
CA GLU A 58 -17.83 18.39 -6.94
C GLU A 58 -19.07 18.63 -7.83
N THR A 59 -19.50 17.62 -8.60
CA THR A 59 -20.67 17.71 -9.48
C THR A 59 -21.96 17.94 -8.69
N LEU A 60 -22.05 17.35 -7.49
CA LEU A 60 -23.17 17.52 -6.55
C LEU A 60 -23.07 18.81 -5.72
N LYS A 61 -22.06 19.66 -5.96
CA LYS A 61 -21.79 20.90 -5.21
C LYS A 61 -21.56 20.68 -3.71
N LEU A 62 -21.06 19.50 -3.34
CA LEU A 62 -20.69 19.10 -1.98
C LEU A 62 -19.21 18.67 -1.94
N PRO A 63 -18.25 19.55 -2.32
CA PRO A 63 -16.85 19.16 -2.39
C PRO A 63 -16.28 18.84 -1.02
N PHE A 64 -15.45 17.81 -0.95
CA PHE A 64 -14.66 17.51 0.24
C PHE A 64 -13.63 18.62 0.48
N LYS A 65 -13.38 18.94 1.76
CA LYS A 65 -12.33 19.88 2.13
C LYS A 65 -10.96 19.23 1.95
N TYR A 66 -10.19 19.72 1.00
CA TYR A 66 -8.80 19.32 0.83
C TYR A 66 -7.93 19.92 1.94
N GLU A 67 -7.03 19.11 2.48
CA GLU A 67 -6.01 19.55 3.43
C GLU A 67 -4.66 19.11 2.90
N GLN A 68 -3.74 20.05 2.72
CA GLN A 68 -2.42 19.73 2.21
C GLN A 68 -1.67 18.87 3.23
N LEU A 69 -1.40 17.61 2.86
CA LEU A 69 -0.71 16.67 3.71
C LEU A 69 0.81 16.75 3.49
N LYS A 70 1.58 16.73 4.60
CA LYS A 70 3.00 16.33 4.55
C LYS A 70 3.07 14.82 4.41
N VAL A 71 2.87 14.32 3.19
CA VAL A 71 2.83 12.88 2.92
C VAL A 71 4.24 12.29 3.01
N LEU A 72 4.40 11.19 3.76
CA LEU A 72 5.50 10.19 3.83
C LEU A 72 6.98 10.59 3.51
N ASN A 73 7.33 11.88 3.48
CA ASN A 73 8.63 12.40 3.02
C ASN A 73 9.78 12.17 4.00
N ASP A 74 9.49 11.70 5.22
CA ASP A 74 10.48 11.56 6.30
C ASP A 74 11.11 10.16 6.39
N LEU A 75 10.80 9.24 5.46
CA LEU A 75 11.38 7.90 5.52
C LEU A 75 12.81 7.92 4.98
N PRO A 76 13.81 7.46 5.76
CA PRO A 76 15.21 7.54 5.37
C PRO A 76 15.48 6.69 4.11
N SER A 77 16.47 7.13 3.34
CA SER A 77 16.87 6.47 2.09
C SER A 77 17.36 5.04 2.33
N ALA A 78 16.92 4.12 1.47
CA ALA A 78 17.21 2.70 1.50
C ALA A 78 18.68 2.33 1.15
N ALA A 79 19.52 3.27 0.73
CA ALA A 79 20.88 2.94 0.28
C ALA A 79 21.76 2.41 1.44
N GLY A 80 22.33 1.21 1.26
CA GLY A 80 23.28 0.61 2.21
C GLY A 80 22.68 0.04 3.51
N GLN A 81 21.35 -0.04 3.60
CA GLN A 81 20.69 -0.56 4.80
C GLN A 81 20.69 -2.10 4.89
N THR A 82 20.62 -2.63 6.12
CA THR A 82 20.49 -4.07 6.37
C THR A 82 19.11 -4.60 5.95
N LEU A 83 18.99 -5.91 5.76
CA LEU A 83 17.72 -6.59 5.46
C LEU A 83 16.64 -6.25 6.49
N VAL A 84 17.00 -6.23 7.78
CA VAL A 84 16.11 -5.87 8.89
C VAL A 84 15.67 -4.41 8.79
N ALA A 85 16.58 -3.49 8.50
CA ALA A 85 16.26 -2.08 8.37
C ALA A 85 15.29 -1.81 7.19
N GLN A 86 15.54 -2.44 6.04
CA GLN A 86 14.66 -2.36 4.86
C GLN A 86 13.26 -2.86 5.15
N TYR A 87 13.17 -4.01 5.82
CA TYR A 87 11.90 -4.58 6.23
C TYR A 87 11.14 -3.65 7.18
N ASN A 88 11.84 -3.11 8.19
CA ASN A 88 11.24 -2.19 9.16
C ASN A 88 10.77 -0.88 8.54
N LEU A 89 11.48 -0.35 7.54
CA LEU A 89 11.02 0.84 6.82
C LEU A 89 9.68 0.61 6.12
N LEU A 90 9.51 -0.54 5.48
CA LEU A 90 8.23 -0.89 4.88
C LEU A 90 7.12 -0.99 5.93
N GLN A 91 7.39 -1.65 7.07
CA GLN A 91 6.39 -1.76 8.15
C GLN A 91 6.02 -0.39 8.75
N GLN A 92 6.99 0.48 8.97
CA GLN A 92 6.76 1.85 9.45
C GLN A 92 5.95 2.67 8.43
N ALA A 93 6.29 2.57 7.15
CA ALA A 93 5.55 3.21 6.07
C ALA A 93 4.09 2.74 6.02
N LYS A 94 3.86 1.43 6.14
CA LYS A 94 2.52 0.85 6.19
C LYS A 94 1.71 1.39 7.35
N ILE A 95 2.27 1.42 8.56
CA ILE A 95 1.60 1.95 9.76
C ILE A 95 1.27 3.44 9.58
N LYS A 96 2.24 4.23 9.07
CA LYS A 96 2.03 5.67 8.82
C LYS A 96 0.95 5.89 7.75
N ALA A 97 0.95 5.14 6.65
CA ALA A 97 -0.07 5.20 5.62
C ALA A 97 -1.46 4.82 6.16
N ALA A 98 -1.55 3.75 6.95
CA ALA A 98 -2.78 3.30 7.59
C ALA A 98 -3.37 4.38 8.53
N HIS A 99 -2.52 4.99 9.35
CA HIS A 99 -2.92 6.07 10.26
C HIS A 99 -3.41 7.32 9.49
N LEU A 100 -2.67 7.73 8.46
CA LEU A 100 -3.05 8.87 7.62
C LEU A 100 -4.36 8.61 6.86
N LEU A 101 -4.57 7.39 6.35
CA LEU A 101 -5.80 7.01 5.66
C LEU A 101 -7.00 7.06 6.60
N TYR A 102 -6.86 6.52 7.81
CA TYR A 102 -7.93 6.54 8.81
C TYR A 102 -8.39 7.97 9.11
N ASN A 103 -7.43 8.87 9.32
CA ASN A 103 -7.67 10.28 9.64
C ASN A 103 -7.95 11.16 8.42
N SER A 104 -7.92 10.62 7.20
CA SER A 104 -8.18 11.40 5.99
C SER A 104 -9.64 11.85 5.93
N SER A 105 -9.84 13.14 5.72
CA SER A 105 -11.14 13.81 5.56
C SER A 105 -11.57 13.97 4.10
N SER A 106 -10.69 13.67 3.14
CA SER A 106 -11.00 13.83 1.71
C SER A 106 -10.50 12.67 0.83
N PRO A 107 -11.21 12.35 -0.26
CA PRO A 107 -10.75 11.35 -1.22
C PRO A 107 -9.42 11.73 -1.87
N GLN A 108 -9.18 13.03 -2.08
CA GLN A 108 -7.92 13.57 -2.60
C GLN A 108 -6.75 13.25 -1.67
N ASN A 109 -6.91 13.49 -0.37
CA ASN A 109 -5.91 13.15 0.65
C ASN A 109 -5.63 11.64 0.67
N ALA A 110 -6.68 10.81 0.65
CA ALA A 110 -6.53 9.36 0.61
C ALA A 110 -5.78 8.88 -0.65
N TRP A 111 -6.04 9.53 -1.79
CA TRP A 111 -5.35 9.25 -3.04
C TRP A 111 -3.86 9.62 -2.96
N GLU A 112 -3.51 10.80 -2.44
CA GLU A 112 -2.11 11.22 -2.27
C GLU A 112 -1.33 10.29 -1.32
N ILE A 113 -1.96 9.85 -0.23
CA ILE A 113 -1.37 8.86 0.69
C ILE A 113 -1.09 7.55 -0.04
N LEU A 114 -2.04 7.06 -0.85
CA LEU A 114 -1.85 5.82 -1.61
C LEU A 114 -0.72 5.94 -2.63
N LEU A 115 -0.59 7.06 -3.35
CA LEU A 115 0.50 7.26 -4.29
C LEU A 115 1.87 7.25 -3.60
N ALA A 116 1.99 7.95 -2.47
CA ALA A 116 3.24 7.99 -1.74
C ALA A 116 3.60 6.62 -1.15
N TYR A 117 2.61 5.88 -0.64
CA TYR A 117 2.84 4.55 -0.12
C TYR A 117 3.18 3.55 -1.24
N GLN A 118 2.54 3.67 -2.40
CA GLN A 118 2.86 2.88 -3.59
C GLN A 118 4.32 3.04 -3.98
N LEU A 119 4.85 4.28 -3.96
CA LEU A 119 6.26 4.53 -4.27
C LEU A 119 7.21 3.79 -3.31
N ILE A 120 6.87 3.76 -2.02
CA ILE A 120 7.67 3.05 -1.01
C ILE A 120 7.60 1.53 -1.22
N LEU A 121 6.40 1.01 -1.46
CA LEU A 121 6.20 -0.40 -1.82
C LEU A 121 7.01 -0.79 -3.05
N SER A 122 6.95 0.00 -4.13
CA SER A 122 7.73 -0.23 -5.35
C SER A 122 9.23 -0.29 -5.10
N LYS A 123 9.77 0.62 -4.27
CA LYS A 123 11.19 0.59 -3.88
C LYS A 123 11.54 -0.68 -3.09
N SER A 124 10.68 -1.07 -2.15
CA SER A 124 10.87 -2.32 -1.39
C SER A 124 10.82 -3.55 -2.30
N LEU A 125 9.85 -3.61 -3.22
CA LEU A 125 9.72 -4.72 -4.18
C LEU A 125 10.95 -4.83 -5.07
N THR A 126 11.47 -3.70 -5.55
CA THR A 126 12.70 -3.64 -6.33
C THR A 126 13.89 -4.18 -5.52
N PHE A 127 14.09 -3.68 -4.29
CA PHE A 127 15.14 -4.18 -3.38
C PHE A 127 15.07 -5.70 -3.23
N TRP A 128 13.94 -6.26 -2.78
CA TRP A 128 13.83 -7.71 -2.58
C TRP A 128 13.94 -8.52 -3.89
N SER A 129 13.60 -7.92 -5.03
CA SER A 129 13.72 -8.59 -6.33
C SER A 129 15.17 -8.80 -6.79
N GLU A 130 16.11 -8.02 -6.26
CA GLU A 130 17.55 -8.14 -6.57
C GLU A 130 18.22 -9.31 -5.82
N ALA A 131 17.53 -9.95 -4.88
CA ALA A 131 18.08 -11.11 -4.14
C ALA A 131 18.46 -12.26 -5.08
N ASN A 132 19.67 -12.79 -4.96
CA ASN A 132 20.17 -13.92 -5.75
C ASN A 132 19.71 -15.28 -5.18
N VAL A 133 18.39 -15.42 -5.03
CA VAL A 133 17.70 -16.63 -4.57
C VAL A 133 16.73 -17.07 -5.67
N ALA A 134 16.70 -18.36 -5.96
CA ALA A 134 15.81 -18.96 -6.94
C ALA A 134 14.35 -18.67 -6.58
N SER A 135 13.59 -18.23 -7.58
CA SER A 135 12.16 -17.97 -7.41
C SER A 135 11.39 -19.28 -7.40
N SER A 136 10.42 -19.41 -6.50
CA SER A 136 9.40 -20.45 -6.53
C SER A 136 8.08 -19.93 -7.10
N GLU A 137 7.22 -20.84 -7.56
CA GLU A 137 5.86 -20.48 -7.94
C GLU A 137 5.06 -20.08 -6.70
N ILE A 138 4.48 -18.88 -6.71
CA ILE A 138 3.77 -18.32 -5.56
C ILE A 138 2.49 -17.62 -5.95
N LYS A 139 1.46 -17.75 -5.10
CA LYS A 139 0.19 -17.05 -5.29
C LYS A 139 0.35 -15.60 -4.86
N LEU A 140 -0.04 -14.66 -5.72
CA LEU A 140 -0.01 -13.23 -5.40
C LEU A 140 -0.95 -12.85 -4.24
N SER A 141 -1.95 -13.70 -3.97
CA SER A 141 -2.86 -13.57 -2.82
C SER A 141 -2.31 -14.12 -1.51
N GLN A 142 -1.09 -14.68 -1.50
CA GLN A 142 -0.45 -15.18 -0.29
C GLN A 142 -0.25 -14.06 0.73
N GLN A 143 -0.48 -14.38 2.00
CA GLN A 143 -0.23 -13.49 3.12
C GLN A 143 0.94 -14.04 3.92
N PHE A 144 1.77 -13.13 4.43
CA PHE A 144 2.92 -13.45 5.25
C PHE A 144 2.70 -12.85 6.63
N ASP A 145 3.01 -13.62 7.67
CA ASP A 145 3.05 -13.09 9.03
C ASP A 145 4.25 -12.15 9.18
N PRO A 146 4.04 -10.85 9.46
CA PRO A 146 5.14 -9.90 9.58
C PRO A 146 6.14 -10.26 10.67
N LEU A 147 5.67 -10.86 11.78
CA LEU A 147 6.53 -11.22 12.91
C LEU A 147 7.42 -12.41 12.58
N SER A 148 6.89 -13.39 11.85
CA SER A 148 7.67 -14.53 11.36
C SER A 148 8.80 -14.07 10.43
N ILE A 149 8.50 -13.22 9.43
CA ILE A 149 9.53 -12.68 8.52
C ILE A 149 10.57 -11.87 9.28
N LEU A 150 10.15 -10.98 10.19
CA LEU A 150 11.08 -10.19 10.99
C LEU A 150 11.99 -11.07 11.87
N THR A 151 11.46 -12.16 12.41
CA THR A 151 12.22 -13.10 13.24
C THR A 151 13.32 -13.77 12.42
N GLU A 152 12.99 -14.28 11.23
CA GLU A 152 13.98 -14.86 10.33
C GLU A 152 15.06 -13.86 9.91
N LEU A 153 14.68 -12.61 9.61
CA LEU A 153 15.63 -11.56 9.26
C LEU A 153 16.59 -11.24 10.42
N LYS A 154 16.09 -11.19 11.65
CA LYS A 154 16.93 -10.99 12.85
C LYS A 154 17.86 -12.18 13.11
N ASP A 155 17.40 -13.40 12.81
CA ASP A 155 18.24 -14.60 12.93
C ASP A 155 19.35 -14.63 11.87
N LEU A 156 19.10 -14.13 10.67
CA LEU A 156 20.14 -13.91 9.66
C LEU A 156 21.15 -12.86 10.08
N GLU A 157 20.69 -11.73 10.62
CA GLU A 157 21.56 -10.66 11.14
C GLU A 157 22.47 -11.19 12.26
N ARG A 158 21.94 -12.02 13.18
CA ARG A 158 22.74 -12.71 14.22
C ARG A 158 23.80 -13.66 13.66
N LYS A 159 23.57 -14.21 12.47
CA LYS A 159 24.53 -15.06 11.74
C LYS A 159 25.50 -14.26 10.87
N GLY A 160 25.43 -12.93 10.90
CA GLY A 160 26.27 -12.03 10.10
C GLY A 160 25.80 -11.86 8.66
N ILE A 161 24.57 -12.27 8.33
CA ILE A 161 23.97 -12.08 7.00
C ILE A 161 23.06 -10.85 7.07
N CYS A 162 23.57 -9.72 6.61
CA CYS A 162 22.95 -8.41 6.81
C CYS A 162 22.46 -7.79 5.50
N HIS A 163 22.95 -8.25 4.35
CA HIS A 163 22.73 -7.64 3.04
C HIS A 163 22.21 -8.66 2.01
N LEU A 164 21.54 -8.15 0.96
CA LEU A 164 20.93 -8.98 -0.08
C LEU A 164 21.91 -9.89 -0.81
N ASN A 165 23.10 -9.39 -1.10
CA ASN A 165 24.14 -10.12 -1.82
C ASN A 165 24.75 -11.28 -1.01
N GLU A 166 24.48 -11.34 0.30
CA GLU A 166 24.92 -12.41 1.19
C GLU A 166 23.90 -13.57 1.22
N LEU A 167 22.68 -13.35 0.74
CA LEU A 167 21.65 -14.39 0.65
C LEU A 167 21.96 -15.38 -0.48
N ASN A 168 21.77 -16.66 -0.19
CA ASN A 168 21.89 -17.75 -1.14
C ASN A 168 20.95 -18.92 -0.77
N GLU A 169 20.95 -19.96 -1.61
CA GLU A 169 20.06 -21.12 -1.43
C GLU A 169 20.26 -21.88 -0.12
N GLN A 170 21.46 -21.86 0.46
CA GLN A 170 21.81 -22.68 1.62
C GLN A 170 21.55 -21.93 2.93
N ASN A 171 21.69 -20.61 2.94
CA ASN A 171 21.56 -19.80 4.15
C ASN A 171 20.20 -19.09 4.28
N THR A 172 19.40 -19.01 3.22
CA THR A 172 18.09 -18.35 3.23
C THR A 172 17.00 -19.31 3.72
N PRO A 173 16.27 -19.00 4.80
CA PRO A 173 15.17 -19.84 5.27
C PRO A 173 14.03 -19.97 4.26
N PRO A 174 13.28 -21.08 4.24
CA PRO A 174 12.20 -21.29 3.27
C PRO A 174 11.15 -20.18 3.23
N SER A 175 10.71 -19.66 4.38
CA SER A 175 9.65 -18.63 4.39
C SER A 175 10.16 -17.29 3.85
N LEU A 176 11.42 -16.92 4.10
CA LEU A 176 12.06 -15.79 3.44
C LEU A 176 12.24 -16.01 1.93
N LYS A 177 12.52 -17.24 1.45
CA LYS A 177 12.55 -17.53 0.00
C LYS A 177 11.19 -17.30 -0.65
N GLU A 178 10.11 -17.73 0.02
CA GLU A 178 8.74 -17.46 -0.42
C GLU A 178 8.44 -15.95 -0.43
N TRP A 179 8.81 -15.23 0.63
CA TRP A 179 8.67 -13.77 0.68
C TRP A 179 9.40 -13.09 -0.49
N ILE A 180 10.65 -13.45 -0.75
CA ILE A 180 11.44 -12.93 -1.86
C ILE A 180 10.76 -13.26 -3.20
N SER A 181 10.31 -14.51 -3.38
CA SER A 181 9.61 -14.93 -4.61
C SER A 181 8.31 -14.14 -4.82
N TRP A 182 7.57 -13.85 -3.75
CA TRP A 182 6.36 -13.02 -3.80
C TRP A 182 6.69 -11.58 -4.18
N ASN A 183 7.74 -10.98 -3.61
CA ASN A 183 8.19 -9.64 -3.99
C ASN A 183 8.61 -9.58 -5.47
N LYS A 184 9.36 -10.58 -5.96
CA LYS A 184 9.73 -10.71 -7.38
C LYS A 184 8.50 -10.81 -8.29
N ALA A 185 7.55 -11.66 -7.92
CA ALA A 185 6.33 -11.87 -8.70
C ALA A 185 5.46 -10.59 -8.75
N LEU A 186 5.37 -9.84 -7.65
CA LEU A 186 4.70 -8.54 -7.63
C LEU A 186 5.44 -7.49 -8.45
N GLN A 187 6.77 -7.39 -8.33
CA GLN A 187 7.58 -6.45 -9.12
C GLN A 187 7.35 -6.65 -10.62
N ALA A 188 7.32 -7.90 -11.09
CA ALA A 188 7.07 -8.24 -12.48
C ALA A 188 5.66 -7.87 -12.98
N LYS A 189 4.69 -7.63 -12.09
CA LYS A 189 3.33 -7.18 -12.45
C LYS A 189 3.17 -5.67 -12.45
N ILE A 190 4.05 -4.95 -11.75
CA ILE A 190 3.99 -3.49 -11.63
C ILE A 190 5.03 -2.76 -12.48
N SER A 191 6.03 -3.47 -13.02
CA SER A 191 7.03 -2.96 -13.97
C SER A 191 6.48 -3.05 -15.40
#